data_AF-A0A8S4SR17-F1
#
_entry.id   AF-A0A8S4SR17-F1
#
_cell.length_a   1.000
_cell.length_b   1.000
_cell.length_c   1.000
_cell.angle_alpha   90.00
_cell.angle_beta   90.00
_cell.angle_gamma   90.00
#
_symmetry.space_group_name_H-M   'P 1'
#
loop_
_entity.id
_entity.type
_entity.pdbx_description
1 polymer ?
#
loop_
_entity_poly.entity_id
_entity_poly.type
_entity_poly.pdbx_seq_one_letter_code
_entity_poly.pdbx_strand_id
1 'polypeptide(L)' 'MALVDAQEFSDNILCRDCGTQILSSDTIISKSSAASLYSFNDTIFNDKEVLVQLLVRDLFLQYPIITSSESTCLGKGDF' A
#
# COMPACT_ATOMS: atom_id res chain seq x y z
N MET A 1 -36.15 -8.50 0.21
CA MET A 1 -35.04 -7.62 0.62
C MET A 1 -33.77 -8.46 0.47
N ALA A 2 -33.13 -8.40 -0.69
CA ALA A 2 -31.92 -9.17 -0.97
C ALA A 2 -30.74 -8.41 -0.35
N LEU A 3 -29.98 -9.08 0.49
CA LEU A 3 -28.67 -8.60 0.91
C LEU A 3 -27.78 -8.71 -0.32
N VAL A 4 -27.48 -7.58 -0.95
CA VAL A 4 -26.41 -7.51 -1.92
C VAL A 4 -25.14 -7.63 -1.09
N ASP A 5 -24.48 -8.79 -1.16
CA ASP A 5 -23.13 -8.95 -0.64
C ASP A 5 -22.30 -7.80 -1.19
N ALA A 6 -21.73 -6.98 -0.31
CA ALA A 6 -20.76 -5.98 -0.70
C ALA A 6 -19.57 -6.75 -1.27
N GLN A 7 -19.54 -6.90 -2.59
CA GLN A 7 -18.39 -7.44 -3.29
C GLN A 7 -17.26 -6.45 -3.06
N GLU A 8 -16.38 -6.74 -2.10
CA GLU A 8 -15.13 -5.99 -1.93
C GLU A 8 -14.36 -6.16 -3.23
N PHE A 9 -14.39 -5.12 -4.06
CA PHE A 9 -13.55 -5.06 -5.24
C PHE A 9 -12.12 -4.88 -4.74
N SER A 10 -11.32 -5.93 -4.86
CA SER A 10 -9.88 -5.82 -4.66
C SER A 10 -9.24 -5.25 -5.93
N ASP A 11 -8.42 -4.23 -5.73
CA ASP A 11 -7.67 -3.56 -6.79
C ASP A 11 -6.23 -4.07 -6.81
N ASN A 12 -5.65 -4.17 -8.00
CA ASN A 12 -4.27 -4.62 -8.14
C ASN A 12 -3.30 -3.44 -8.10
N ILE A 13 -2.30 -3.51 -7.21
CA ILE A 13 -1.19 -2.57 -7.19
C ILE A 13 -0.08 -3.10 -8.07
N LEU A 14 0.29 -2.32 -9.09
CA LEU A 14 1.27 -2.69 -10.10
C LEU A 14 2.58 -1.93 -9.91
N CYS A 15 3.70 -2.57 -10.27
CA CYS A 15 4.98 -1.91 -10.40
C CYS A 15 4.90 -0.86 -11.51
N ARG A 16 5.26 0.39 -11.18
CA ARG A 16 5.23 1.50 -12.14
C ARG A 16 6.11 1.26 -13.38
N ASP A 17 7.23 0.57 -13.19
CA ASP A 17 8.25 0.45 -14.25
C ASP A 17 7.97 -0.72 -15.21
N CYS A 18 7.39 -1.82 -14.72
CA CYS A 18 7.19 -3.05 -15.53
C CYS A 18 5.75 -3.56 -15.60
N GLY A 19 4.82 -2.96 -14.87
CA GLY A 19 3.40 -3.37 -14.85
C GLY A 19 3.11 -4.69 -14.13
N THR A 20 4.13 -5.34 -13.55
CA THR A 20 3.94 -6.58 -12.77
C THR A 20 3.14 -6.28 -11.51
N GLN A 21 2.18 -7.15 -11.19
CA GLN A 21 1.43 -7.06 -9.93
C GLN A 21 2.34 -7.29 -8.72
N ILE A 22 2.31 -6.34 -7.77
CA ILE A 22 3.09 -6.37 -6.54
C ILE A 22 2.24 -6.85 -5.35
N LEU A 23 1.01 -6.37 -5.24
CA LEU A 23 0.07 -6.78 -4.19
C LEU A 23 -1.38 -6.47 -4.59
N SER A 24 -2.32 -6.97 -3.80
CA SER A 24 -3.76 -6.71 -3.93
C SER A 24 -4.21 -5.75 -2.82
N SER A 25 -5.15 -4.85 -3.09
CA SER A 25 -5.51 -3.76 -2.17
C SER A 25 -6.10 -4.26 -0.85
N ASP A 26 -6.70 -5.46 -0.84
CA ASP A 26 -7.23 -6.17 0.33
C ASP A 26 -6.14 -6.55 1.34
N THR A 27 -4.90 -6.78 0.91
CA THR A 27 -3.78 -7.16 1.79
C THR A 27 -3.10 -5.97 2.48
N ILE A 28 -3.52 -4.74 2.17
CA ILE A 28 -3.05 -3.53 2.86
C ILE A 28 -3.51 -3.54 4.32
N ILE A 29 -2.55 -3.34 5.23
CA ILE A 29 -2.78 -3.32 6.68
C ILE A 29 -2.37 -1.98 7.30
N SER A 30 -3.09 -1.58 8.35
CA SER A 30 -2.77 -0.39 9.13
C SER A 30 -1.78 -0.72 10.25
N LYS A 31 -0.50 -0.85 9.90
CA LYS A 31 0.60 -1.09 10.86
C LYS A 31 1.58 0.07 10.86
N SER A 32 1.66 0.79 11.99
CA SER A 32 2.59 1.91 12.13
C SER A 32 4.05 1.45 12.23
N SER A 33 4.95 2.16 11.57
CA SER A 33 6.41 2.00 11.68
C SER A 33 6.96 2.92 12.77
N ALA A 34 7.89 2.41 13.60
CA ALA A 34 8.61 3.24 14.57
C ALA A 34 9.50 4.31 13.90
N ALA A 35 9.78 4.16 12.61
CA ALA A 35 10.51 5.13 11.80
C ALA A 35 9.59 6.16 11.12
N SER A 36 8.27 6.09 11.32
CA SER A 36 7.33 7.08 10.77
C SER A 36 7.49 8.43 11.46
N LEU A 37 7.59 9.50 10.69
CA LEU A 37 7.51 10.87 11.21
C LEU A 37 6.06 11.33 11.39
N TYR A 38 5.21 10.98 10.44
CA TYR A 38 3.80 11.35 10.42
C TYR A 38 2.99 10.27 9.70
N SER A 39 1.80 10.01 10.21
CA SER A 39 0.88 9.03 9.64
C SER A 39 -0.52 9.63 9.56
N PHE A 40 -1.23 9.34 8.47
CA PHE A 40 -2.58 9.82 8.22
C PHE A 40 -3.37 8.80 7.42
N ASN A 41 -4.70 8.83 7.55
CA ASN A 41 -5.56 8.04 6.68
C ASN A 41 -5.77 8.80 5.37
N ASP A 42 -5.61 8.10 4.26
CA ASP A 42 -5.90 8.62 2.93
C ASP A 42 -6.69 7.57 2.13
N THR A 43 -7.46 8.02 1.14
CA THR A 43 -8.25 7.15 0.28
C THR A 43 -7.43 6.79 -0.97
N ILE A 44 -6.98 5.54 -1.07
CA ILE A 44 -6.01 5.14 -2.12
C ILE A 44 -6.68 4.27 -3.21
N PHE A 45 -7.90 3.76 -2.98
CA PHE A 45 -8.65 2.96 -3.96
C PHE A 45 -10.16 3.10 -3.73
N ASN A 46 -10.87 3.80 -4.61
CA ASN A 46 -12.35 3.84 -4.71
C ASN A 46 -13.11 3.72 -3.37
N ASP A 47 -12.66 4.39 -2.30
CA ASP A 47 -13.24 4.44 -0.93
C ASP A 47 -12.51 3.65 0.19
N LYS A 48 -11.41 2.95 -0.10
CA LYS A 48 -10.60 2.30 0.96
C LYS A 48 -9.68 3.32 1.66
N GLU A 49 -9.98 3.60 2.93
CA GLU A 49 -9.07 4.32 3.82
C GLU A 49 -7.85 3.44 4.17
N VAL A 50 -6.66 3.99 3.93
CA VAL A 50 -5.39 3.33 4.17
C VAL A 50 -4.51 4.24 5.02
N LEU A 51 -3.81 3.64 5.98
CA LEU A 51 -2.79 4.33 6.77
C LEU A 51 -1.55 4.61 5.90
N VAL A 52 -1.42 5.84 5.44
CA VAL A 52 -0.21 6.37 4.79
C VAL A 52 0.75 6.87 5.87
N GLN A 53 2.03 6.56 5.70
CA GLN A 53 3.08 6.97 6.63
C GLN A 53 4.22 7.60 5.87
N LEU A 54 4.73 8.72 6.36
CA LEU A 54 5.90 9.38 5.81
C LEU A 54 7.15 8.87 6.54
N LEU A 55 7.94 8.07 5.84
CA LEU A 55 9.28 7.71 6.30
C LEU A 55 10.29 8.74 5.83
N VAL A 56 11.21 9.11 6.72
CA VAL A 56 12.41 9.89 6.37
C VAL A 56 13.60 8.96 6.37
N ARG A 57 14.24 8.87 5.20
CA ARG A 57 15.50 8.14 5.03
C ARG A 57 16.70 9.05 5.23
N ASP A 58 16.61 10.31 4.79
CA ASP A 58 17.64 11.36 4.85
C ASP A 58 17.00 12.76 4.85
N LEU A 59 17.77 13.82 5.17
CA LEU A 59 17.32 15.20 5.47
C LEU A 59 16.30 15.83 4.49
N PHE A 60 16.20 15.34 3.25
CA PHE A 60 15.36 15.93 2.20
C PHE A 60 14.37 14.97 1.53
N LEU A 61 14.43 13.66 1.81
CA LEU A 61 13.61 12.67 1.10
C LEU A 61 12.56 12.07 2.04
N GLN A 62 11.29 12.36 1.72
CA GLN A 62 10.12 11.81 2.40
C GLN A 62 9.46 10.79 1.46
N TYR A 63 9.23 9.59 1.97
CA TYR A 63 8.58 8.52 1.22
C TYR A 63 7.23 8.20 1.85
N PRO A 64 6.10 8.50 1.17
CA PRO A 64 4.82 7.97 1.57
C PRO A 64 4.83 6.47 1.33
N ILE A 65 4.55 5.71 2.39
CA ILE A 65 4.46 4.26 2.34
C ILE A 65 3.11 3.80 2.83
N ILE A 66 2.69 2.65 2.32
CA ILE A 66 1.63 1.81 2.84
C ILE A 66 2.25 0.50 3.29
N THR A 67 1.61 -0.19 4.24
CA THR A 67 2.07 -1.51 4.69
C THR A 67 1.11 -2.57 4.19
N SER A 68 1.63 -3.72 3.79
CA SER A 68 0.85 -4.88 3.37
C SER A 68 1.29 -6.11 4.15
N SER A 69 0.38 -7.06 4.38
CA SER A 69 0.71 -8.37 4.93
C SER A 69 1.39 -9.28 3.90
N GLU A 70 1.16 -9.03 2.61
CA GLU A 70 1.63 -9.88 1.51
C GLU A 70 2.10 -9.05 0.31
N SER A 71 3.11 -9.55 -0.40
CA SER A 71 3.60 -8.93 -1.64
C SER A 71 4.38 -9.93 -2.49
N THR A 72 4.20 -9.88 -3.81
CA THR A 72 5.04 -10.55 -4.80
C THR A 72 6.21 -9.65 -5.17
N CYS A 73 7.26 -9.67 -4.35
CA CYS A 73 8.50 -8.94 -4.63
C CYS A 73 9.36 -9.71 -5.64
N LEU A 74 9.56 -9.13 -6.82
CA LEU A 74 10.65 -9.54 -7.71
C LEU A 74 11.92 -8.81 -7.27
N GLY A 75 12.81 -9.52 -6.54
CA GLY A 75 14.11 -8.98 -6.21
C GLY A 75 14.92 -8.74 -7.49
N LYS A 76 15.09 -7.47 -7.88
CA LYS A 76 16.21 -7.09 -8.77
C LYS A 76 17.46 -7.05 -7.89
N GLY A 77 18.07 -8.21 -7.67
CA GLY A 77 19.47 -8.28 -7.27
C GLY A 77 20.32 -7.93 -8.48
N ASP A 78 21.23 -6.97 -8.34
CA ASP A 78 22.12 -6.51 -9.39
C ASP A 78 22.82 -7.69 -10.08
N PHE A 79 22.84 -7.66 -11.42
CA PHE A 79 23.70 -8.51 -12.24
C PHE A 79 25.14 -8.02 -12.19
#